data_AF-A0A2G8KA62-F1
#
_entry.id   AF-A0A2G8KA62-F1
#
_cell.length_a   1.000
_cell.length_b   1.000
_cell.length_c   1.000
_cell.angle_alpha   90.00
_cell.angle_beta   90.00
_cell.angle_gamma   90.00
#
_symmetry.space_group_name_H-M   'P 1'
#
loop_
_entity.id
_entity.type
_entity.pdbx_description
1 polymer ?
#
loop_
_entity_poly.entity_id
_entity_poly.type
_entity_poly.pdbx_seq_one_letter_code
_entity_poly.pdbx_strand_id
1 'polypeptide(L)'
;MPYLGWILVDLRIGTKSLGVPMLVYPGSMKSPLIGYNVIEHLMGNCQKGSKISTLVQAIPGKKKQDVEALVRLIEAGMDEDTVDVQTSNLYTLIPPREWRDVECITKCQLNHQRVMGGTEGVFVPTPATSVPEGLLIPETVVKMPQRRRVMLPVFNSTNHDIQLPRRTVIGNIEPFRYIGKVANGRHADEATLHGDCMSLDVNTLNNSVQNANVTSDQSSEDVDEWCPEVDFTCLTPMQQDAAEKMLKKECRAFSQDSMDTGNCPDLKMKINLNDPEPVQKNYASIPRPLFKEVKEYLEDLLARDWITKSKSNYSSPVVCVRKRDGSLRLCVDYRELNRKTVDDRQPIPRIQDILDGLKGSSWFSTLDQGRAYHQGYIDPKSQPLTAFVTPWGLHEWKRIPFGLKNAPAEFQRYMEGCLDGLNNDICFVYLDDVLVHGSTFKEHLENLKKVLARLQQHGIKLKASKCKLFQRQVRYLGRLVTEEGHKLDPADLEPVLSLKDKKPSTVGELRKMLGFIGYYRSYIQNFSAIASPLFKLLQKEKGSTQKPSRRNQRKNNHLPNSNQKIAWTEEHQGILCSLIDLLTRQPVMAFPDFSKPYILHTDASLWDLELYSTRSRRGN
;
A
#
# COMPACT_ATOMS: atom_id res chain seq x y z
N MET A 1 6.43 8.31 -26.79
CA MET A 1 6.40 9.75 -27.12
C MET A 1 5.85 10.49 -25.92
N PRO A 2 6.53 11.53 -25.39
CA PRO A 2 5.98 12.34 -24.30
C PRO A 2 4.73 13.08 -24.82
N TYR A 3 3.60 12.92 -24.14
CA TYR A 3 2.33 13.56 -24.46
C TYR A 3 1.98 14.57 -23.35
N LEU A 4 1.26 15.62 -23.70
CA LEU A 4 0.91 16.73 -22.81
C LEU A 4 -0.41 16.49 -22.06
N GLY A 5 -1.22 15.53 -22.52
CA GLY A 5 -2.52 15.18 -21.97
C GLY A 5 -3.37 14.44 -22.99
N TRP A 6 -4.66 14.32 -22.73
CA TRP A 6 -5.65 13.84 -23.69
C TRP A 6 -6.81 14.84 -23.78
N ILE A 7 -7.45 14.91 -24.94
CA ILE A 7 -8.64 15.72 -25.18
C ILE A 7 -9.73 14.83 -25.77
N LEU A 8 -10.98 15.03 -25.38
CA LEU A 8 -12.09 14.36 -26.05
C LEU A 8 -12.37 15.12 -27.34
N VAL A 9 -12.24 14.46 -28.49
CA VAL A 9 -12.52 15.04 -29.80
C VAL A 9 -13.72 14.34 -30.39
N ASP A 10 -14.76 15.10 -30.73
CA ASP A 10 -15.88 14.59 -31.50
C ASP A 10 -15.46 14.35 -32.95
N LEU A 11 -15.14 13.10 -33.25
CA LEU A 11 -14.80 12.63 -34.57
C LEU A 11 -16.09 12.31 -35.34
N ARG A 12 -16.38 13.14 -36.33
CA ARG A 12 -17.49 12.92 -37.26
C ARG A 12 -17.01 12.02 -38.41
N ILE A 13 -17.44 10.77 -38.40
CA ILE A 13 -17.11 9.77 -39.42
C ILE A 13 -18.40 9.44 -40.19
N GLY A 14 -18.51 9.96 -41.41
CA GLY A 14 -19.73 9.86 -42.21
C GLY A 14 -20.91 10.59 -41.53
N THR A 15 -22.00 9.86 -41.25
CA THR A 15 -23.21 10.39 -40.59
C THR A 15 -23.21 10.24 -39.06
N LYS A 16 -22.17 9.62 -38.48
CA LYS A 16 -22.08 9.36 -37.03
C LYS A 16 -21.01 10.25 -36.39
N SER A 17 -21.30 10.74 -35.19
CA SER A 17 -20.35 11.46 -34.33
C SER A 17 -19.93 10.54 -33.19
N LEU A 18 -18.63 10.41 -32.94
CA LEU A 18 -18.08 9.61 -31.85
C LEU A 18 -17.09 10.47 -31.05
N GLY A 19 -17.34 10.63 -29.75
CA GLY A 19 -16.38 11.25 -28.84
C GLY A 19 -15.21 10.31 -28.61
N VAL A 20 -14.03 10.67 -29.11
CA VAL A 20 -12.82 9.85 -29.01
C VAL A 20 -11.77 10.61 -28.19
N PRO A 21 -11.27 10.04 -27.08
CA PRO A 21 -10.14 10.61 -26.36
C PRO A 21 -8.86 10.51 -27.23
N MET A 22 -8.31 11.65 -27.61
CA MET A 22 -7.08 11.77 -28.39
C MET A 22 -5.93 12.28 -27.53
N LEU A 23 -4.78 11.63 -27.60
CA LEU A 23 -3.56 12.05 -26.92
C LEU A 23 -2.94 13.27 -27.61
N VAL A 24 -2.63 14.31 -26.83
CA VAL A 24 -2.05 15.57 -27.33
C VAL A 24 -0.53 15.47 -27.30
N TYR A 25 0.09 15.60 -28.47
CA TYR A 25 1.54 15.58 -28.64
C TYR A 25 2.06 17.00 -28.97
N PRO A 26 3.20 17.45 -28.40
CA PRO A 26 3.72 18.81 -28.64
C PRO A 26 4.18 19.10 -30.08
N GLY A 27 4.29 18.09 -30.95
CA GLY A 27 4.73 18.24 -32.34
C GLY A 27 3.59 18.27 -33.36
N SER A 28 3.80 18.97 -34.48
CA SER A 28 2.84 19.04 -35.58
C SER A 28 2.80 17.74 -36.38
N MET A 29 1.73 16.95 -36.24
CA MET A 29 1.43 15.84 -37.16
C MET A 29 0.44 16.29 -38.25
N LYS A 30 0.71 15.90 -39.50
CA LYS A 30 -0.14 16.24 -40.66
C LYS A 30 -1.52 15.57 -40.63
N SER A 31 -1.68 14.49 -39.86
CA SER A 31 -2.94 13.74 -39.72
C SER A 31 -3.02 13.07 -38.35
N PRO A 32 -4.21 12.98 -37.73
CA PRO A 32 -4.39 12.28 -36.48
C PRO A 32 -4.17 10.77 -36.64
N LEU A 33 -3.54 10.15 -35.65
CA LEU A 33 -3.41 8.69 -35.56
C LEU A 33 -4.59 8.13 -34.77
N ILE A 34 -5.34 7.22 -35.38
CA ILE A 34 -6.48 6.56 -34.76
C ILE A 34 -6.02 5.20 -34.21
N GLY A 35 -6.27 4.95 -32.92
CA GLY A 35 -5.92 3.69 -32.26
C GLY A 35 -6.86 2.54 -32.63
N TYR A 36 -6.38 1.30 -32.45
CA TYR A 36 -7.12 0.06 -32.73
C TYR A 36 -8.50 0.01 -32.07
N ASN A 37 -8.60 0.46 -30.82
CA ASN A 37 -9.84 0.43 -30.02
C ASN A 37 -10.99 1.22 -30.67
N VAL A 38 -10.67 2.30 -31.37
CA VAL A 38 -11.65 3.13 -32.09
C VAL A 38 -12.15 2.41 -33.35
N ILE A 39 -11.24 1.73 -34.05
CA ILE A 39 -11.55 0.95 -35.26
C ILE A 39 -12.43 -0.26 -34.89
N GLU A 40 -12.12 -0.93 -33.79
CA GLU A 40 -12.90 -2.05 -33.23
C GLU A 40 -14.33 -1.60 -32.85
N HIS A 41 -14.46 -0.47 -32.16
CA HIS A 41 -15.78 0.09 -31.79
C HIS A 41 -16.62 0.47 -33.03
N LEU A 42 -15.98 1.04 -34.06
CA LEU A 42 -16.65 1.36 -35.33
C LEU A 42 -17.12 0.08 -36.06
N MET A 43 -16.36 -1.01 -35.97
CA MET A 43 -16.70 -2.29 -36.59
C MET A 43 -17.81 -3.06 -35.86
N GLY A 44 -17.88 -2.96 -34.53
CA GLY A 44 -18.92 -3.60 -33.71
C GLY A 44 -20.33 -3.04 -33.97
N ASN A 45 -20.41 -1.75 -34.32
CA ASN A 45 -21.68 -1.03 -34.52
C ASN A 45 -22.18 -0.99 -35.99
N CYS A 46 -21.57 -1.74 -36.90
CA CYS A 46 -21.90 -1.77 -38.33
C CYS A 46 -22.45 -3.13 -38.78
N GLN A 47 -23.53 -3.14 -39.56
CA GLN A 47 -24.03 -4.37 -40.22
C GLN A 47 -22.96 -4.95 -41.16
N LYS A 48 -22.84 -6.30 -41.22
CA LYS A 48 -21.75 -7.03 -41.92
C LYS A 48 -21.45 -6.56 -43.35
N GLY A 49 -22.43 -6.02 -44.09
CA GLY A 49 -22.23 -5.49 -45.44
C GLY A 49 -21.73 -4.03 -45.56
N SER A 50 -21.80 -3.22 -44.49
CA SER A 50 -21.50 -1.77 -44.52
C SER A 50 -20.18 -1.39 -43.82
N LYS A 51 -19.43 -2.36 -43.30
CA LYS A 51 -18.19 -2.11 -42.54
C LYS A 51 -17.08 -1.51 -43.40
N ILE A 52 -16.90 -2.04 -44.62
CA ILE A 52 -15.82 -1.64 -45.53
C ILE A 52 -16.06 -0.23 -46.07
N SER A 53 -17.30 0.12 -46.46
CA SER A 53 -17.63 1.46 -46.94
C SER A 53 -17.46 2.54 -45.86
N THR A 54 -17.83 2.22 -44.62
CA THR A 54 -17.69 3.13 -43.47
C THR A 54 -16.22 3.37 -43.13
N LEU A 55 -15.37 2.33 -43.15
CA LEU A 55 -13.94 2.46 -42.87
C LEU A 55 -13.15 3.12 -44.01
N VAL A 56 -13.56 2.92 -45.26
CA VAL A 56 -12.97 3.64 -46.42
C VAL A 56 -13.31 5.13 -46.36
N GLN A 57 -14.50 5.50 -45.85
CA GLN A 57 -14.83 6.91 -45.59
C GLN A 57 -14.10 7.47 -44.36
N ALA A 58 -13.82 6.64 -43.35
CA ALA A 58 -13.13 7.03 -42.11
C ALA A 58 -11.61 7.23 -42.27
N ILE A 59 -10.98 6.60 -43.27
CA ILE A 59 -9.53 6.62 -43.48
C ILE A 59 -9.23 7.25 -44.86
N PRO A 60 -9.05 8.60 -44.92
CA PRO A 60 -8.79 9.28 -46.17
C PRO A 60 -7.46 8.83 -46.80
N GLY A 61 -7.46 8.52 -48.10
CA GLY A 61 -6.23 8.27 -48.88
C GLY A 61 -5.72 6.84 -48.91
N LYS A 62 -6.43 5.86 -48.34
CA LYS A 62 -6.08 4.42 -48.45
C LYS A 62 -6.93 3.69 -49.49
N LYS A 63 -6.32 2.73 -50.20
CA LYS A 63 -7.01 1.95 -51.23
C LYS A 63 -8.00 1.00 -50.56
N LYS A 64 -9.15 0.76 -51.20
CA LYS A 64 -10.20 -0.15 -50.70
C LYS A 64 -9.66 -1.55 -50.32
N GLN A 65 -8.66 -2.03 -51.05
CA GLN A 65 -7.98 -3.31 -50.80
C GLN A 65 -7.23 -3.35 -49.45
N ASP A 66 -6.62 -2.24 -49.03
CA ASP A 66 -5.89 -2.14 -47.76
C ASP A 66 -6.86 -2.14 -46.57
N VAL A 67 -8.02 -1.51 -46.74
CA VAL A 67 -9.09 -1.47 -45.73
C VAL A 67 -9.80 -2.82 -45.64
N GLU A 68 -10.00 -3.51 -46.76
CA GLU A 68 -10.51 -4.90 -46.76
C GLU A 68 -9.54 -5.86 -46.07
N ALA A 69 -8.23 -5.68 -46.25
CA ALA A 69 -7.22 -6.47 -45.53
C ALA A 69 -7.24 -6.19 -44.01
N LEU A 70 -7.40 -4.92 -43.61
CA LEU A 70 -7.53 -4.51 -42.21
C LEU A 70 -8.80 -5.11 -41.56
N VAL A 71 -9.94 -5.06 -42.24
CA VAL A 71 -11.20 -5.63 -41.76
C VAL A 71 -11.08 -7.15 -41.60
N ARG A 72 -10.47 -7.85 -42.56
CA ARG A 72 -10.20 -9.29 -42.44
C ARG A 72 -9.27 -9.62 -41.27
N LEU A 73 -8.29 -8.76 -40.97
CA LEU A 73 -7.34 -8.95 -39.88
C LEU A 73 -8.00 -8.78 -38.50
N ILE A 74 -8.98 -7.89 -38.40
CA ILE A 74 -9.76 -7.66 -37.17
C ILE A 74 -10.84 -8.73 -37.00
N GLU A 75 -11.56 -9.11 -38.06
CA GLU A 75 -12.57 -10.18 -38.00
C GLU A 75 -11.97 -11.58 -37.79
N ALA A 76 -10.72 -11.80 -38.20
CA ALA A 76 -9.95 -13.01 -37.83
C ALA A 76 -9.56 -13.07 -36.34
N GLY A 77 -9.83 -12.01 -35.57
CA GLY A 77 -9.53 -11.93 -34.14
C GLY A 77 -10.48 -12.70 -33.22
N MET A 78 -11.51 -13.39 -33.74
CA MET A 78 -12.56 -14.04 -32.94
C MET A 78 -12.35 -15.53 -32.60
N ASP A 79 -11.25 -16.17 -33.04
CA ASP A 79 -10.94 -17.57 -32.66
C ASP A 79 -9.65 -17.62 -31.80
N GLU A 80 -9.77 -18.14 -30.56
CA GLU A 80 -8.67 -18.39 -29.61
C GLU A 80 -7.91 -19.68 -29.98
N ASP A 81 -6.96 -19.58 -30.90
CA ASP A 81 -6.03 -20.69 -31.19
C ASP A 81 -4.82 -20.67 -30.23
N THR A 82 -5.02 -21.03 -28.96
CA THR A 82 -3.93 -21.20 -27.98
C THR A 82 -3.35 -22.62 -28.04
N VAL A 83 -2.01 -22.76 -27.97
CA VAL A 83 -1.33 -24.07 -28.00
C VAL A 83 -0.71 -24.40 -26.65
N ASP A 84 -1.21 -25.42 -25.95
CA ASP A 84 -0.65 -25.87 -24.67
C ASP A 84 0.75 -26.49 -24.82
N VAL A 85 1.65 -26.18 -23.90
CA VAL A 85 3.02 -26.72 -23.81
C VAL A 85 3.21 -27.53 -22.54
N GLN A 86 3.75 -28.73 -22.69
CA GLN A 86 4.06 -29.64 -21.59
C GLN A 86 5.51 -30.13 -21.63
N THR A 87 6.07 -30.59 -20.53
CA THR A 87 7.41 -31.20 -20.48
C THR A 87 7.49 -32.51 -21.26
N SER A 88 8.70 -32.91 -21.65
CA SER A 88 8.95 -34.18 -22.35
C SER A 88 8.52 -35.42 -21.56
N ASN A 89 8.69 -36.61 -22.16
CA ASN A 89 8.45 -37.88 -21.49
C ASN A 89 9.54 -38.26 -20.46
N LEU A 90 10.62 -37.50 -20.38
CA LEU A 90 11.71 -37.66 -19.41
C LEU A 90 11.60 -36.58 -18.33
N TYR A 91 12.00 -36.90 -17.10
CA TYR A 91 12.17 -35.89 -16.07
C TYR A 91 13.45 -35.11 -16.33
N THR A 92 13.45 -33.80 -16.07
CA THR A 92 14.61 -32.94 -16.25
C THR A 92 15.06 -32.42 -14.90
N LEU A 93 16.32 -32.65 -14.55
CA LEU A 93 16.91 -32.16 -13.32
C LEU A 93 17.59 -30.80 -13.59
N ILE A 94 17.20 -29.79 -12.82
CA ILE A 94 17.69 -28.42 -12.98
C ILE A 94 18.57 -28.09 -11.77
N PRO A 95 19.90 -27.94 -11.96
CA PRO A 95 20.83 -27.64 -10.86
C PRO A 95 20.54 -26.30 -10.18
N PRO A 96 20.96 -26.11 -8.92
CA PRO A 96 20.71 -24.88 -8.17
C PRO A 96 21.38 -23.66 -8.81
N ARG A 97 20.64 -22.55 -8.89
CA ARG A 97 21.10 -21.24 -9.41
C ARG A 97 21.59 -21.26 -10.85
N GLU A 98 21.11 -22.21 -11.66
CA GLU A 98 21.52 -22.36 -13.06
C GLU A 98 20.33 -22.26 -14.01
N TRP A 99 20.59 -21.82 -15.24
CA TRP A 99 19.67 -21.87 -16.37
C TRP A 99 19.82 -23.20 -17.10
N ARG A 100 18.69 -23.85 -17.42
CA ARG A 100 18.63 -25.04 -18.27
C ARG A 100 17.60 -24.84 -19.36
N ASP A 101 18.00 -25.10 -20.60
CA ASP A 101 17.06 -25.22 -21.70
C ASP A 101 16.35 -26.57 -21.62
N VAL A 102 15.04 -26.53 -21.37
CA VAL A 102 14.20 -27.72 -21.22
C VAL A 102 13.41 -27.99 -22.50
N GLU A 103 13.52 -29.23 -23.00
CA GLU A 103 12.74 -29.68 -24.14
C GLU A 103 11.27 -29.94 -23.74
N CYS A 104 10.37 -29.21 -24.36
CA CYS A 104 8.93 -29.24 -24.12
C CYS A 104 8.17 -29.68 -25.39
N ILE A 105 7.00 -30.28 -25.23
CA ILE A 105 6.13 -30.84 -26.27
C ILE A 105 4.81 -30.06 -26.30
N THR A 106 4.30 -29.73 -27.49
CA THR A 106 3.00 -29.07 -27.65
C THR A 106 1.84 -30.08 -27.74
N LYS A 107 0.71 -29.81 -27.06
CA LYS A 107 -0.53 -30.60 -27.11
C LYS A 107 -1.49 -29.99 -28.14
N CYS A 108 -2.26 -30.87 -28.78
CA CYS A 108 -3.36 -30.63 -29.72
C CYS A 108 -3.07 -30.43 -31.22
N GLN A 109 -4.09 -30.92 -31.93
CA GLN A 109 -4.22 -31.24 -33.34
C GLN A 109 -4.53 -29.97 -34.14
N LEU A 110 -3.49 -29.26 -34.57
CA LEU A 110 -3.67 -28.34 -35.69
C LEU A 110 -3.89 -29.17 -36.96
N ASN A 111 -5.03 -28.93 -37.62
CA ASN A 111 -5.22 -29.21 -39.03
C ASN A 111 -3.95 -28.76 -39.75
N HIS A 112 -3.18 -29.73 -40.24
CA HIS A 112 -1.80 -29.62 -40.72
C HIS A 112 -1.61 -28.72 -41.96
N GLN A 113 -2.55 -27.83 -42.26
CA GLN A 113 -2.60 -27.04 -43.48
C GLN A 113 -2.79 -25.53 -43.29
N ARG A 114 -3.02 -25.00 -42.07
CA ARG A 114 -3.31 -23.56 -41.90
C ARG A 114 -2.29 -22.68 -41.18
N VAL A 115 -1.27 -23.25 -40.54
CA VAL A 115 -0.17 -22.44 -39.98
C VAL A 115 1.15 -23.04 -40.44
N MET A 116 1.68 -22.44 -41.51
CA MET A 116 2.97 -22.77 -42.10
C MET A 116 4.08 -22.78 -41.04
N GLY A 117 4.94 -23.79 -41.07
CA GLY A 117 6.14 -23.81 -40.24
C GLY A 117 7.00 -22.57 -40.49
N GLY A 118 7.39 -21.89 -39.41
CA GLY A 118 8.22 -20.68 -39.47
C GLY A 118 7.63 -19.45 -38.76
N THR A 119 6.39 -19.51 -38.28
CA THR A 119 5.78 -18.43 -37.48
C THR A 119 6.37 -18.38 -36.07
N GLU A 120 6.76 -17.21 -35.60
CA GLU A 120 7.16 -16.98 -34.22
C GLU A 120 5.90 -16.81 -33.34
N GLY A 121 5.98 -17.17 -32.06
CA GLY A 121 4.93 -16.98 -31.07
C GLY A 121 5.52 -16.67 -29.71
N VAL A 122 4.69 -16.23 -28.76
CA VAL A 122 5.09 -15.94 -27.38
C VAL A 122 4.66 -17.09 -26.50
N PHE A 123 5.59 -17.68 -25.76
CA PHE A 123 5.28 -18.59 -24.68
C PHE A 123 4.90 -17.78 -23.43
N VAL A 124 3.73 -18.09 -22.87
CA VAL A 124 3.21 -17.50 -21.63
C VAL A 124 3.08 -18.61 -20.57
N PRO A 125 3.74 -18.49 -19.41
CA PRO A 125 3.69 -19.51 -18.37
C PRO A 125 2.31 -19.55 -17.68
N THR A 126 1.79 -20.75 -17.39
CA THR A 126 0.51 -20.93 -16.68
C THR A 126 0.70 -20.66 -15.18
N PRO A 127 -0.26 -20.02 -14.49
CA PRO A 127 -0.16 -19.75 -13.05
C PRO A 127 -0.06 -21.03 -12.19
N ALA A 128 1.17 -21.31 -11.75
CA ALA A 128 1.68 -21.97 -10.53
C ALA A 128 1.10 -23.30 -9.99
N THR A 129 0.04 -23.90 -10.54
CA THR A 129 -0.52 -25.14 -9.94
C THR A 129 0.24 -26.41 -10.34
N SER A 130 1.00 -26.38 -11.45
CA SER A 130 1.64 -27.56 -12.05
C SER A 130 3.17 -27.56 -11.96
N VAL A 131 3.82 -26.41 -11.79
CA VAL A 131 5.29 -26.28 -11.79
C VAL A 131 5.81 -26.31 -10.34
N PRO A 132 6.87 -27.09 -10.03
CA PRO A 132 7.48 -27.10 -8.71
C PRO A 132 7.93 -25.71 -8.25
N GLU A 133 7.67 -25.40 -6.97
CA GLU A 133 8.02 -24.12 -6.35
C GLU A 133 9.53 -23.85 -6.41
N GLY A 134 9.93 -22.67 -6.88
CA GLY A 134 11.34 -22.28 -7.04
C GLY A 134 11.89 -22.35 -8.47
N LEU A 135 11.14 -22.86 -9.45
CA LEU A 135 11.46 -22.73 -10.87
C LEU A 135 10.87 -21.46 -11.48
N LEU A 136 11.70 -20.69 -12.18
CA LEU A 136 11.32 -19.49 -12.91
C LEU A 136 11.38 -19.77 -14.41
N ILE A 137 10.26 -19.53 -15.10
CA ILE A 137 10.11 -19.74 -16.55
C ILE A 137 9.64 -18.42 -17.14
N PRO A 138 10.50 -17.66 -17.82
CA PRO A 138 10.15 -16.35 -18.36
C PRO A 138 9.29 -16.48 -19.62
N GLU A 139 8.49 -15.45 -19.88
CA GLU A 139 7.86 -15.26 -21.19
C GLU A 139 8.94 -15.22 -22.28
N THR A 140 8.84 -16.12 -23.25
CA THR A 140 9.91 -16.34 -24.23
C THR A 140 9.34 -16.37 -25.63
N VAL A 141 9.97 -15.67 -26.57
CA VAL A 141 9.64 -15.77 -27.99
C VAL A 141 10.16 -17.10 -28.52
N VAL A 142 9.25 -17.92 -29.04
CA VAL A 142 9.54 -19.26 -29.55
C VAL A 142 9.19 -19.35 -31.02
N LYS A 143 10.04 -20.00 -31.80
CA LYS A 143 9.72 -20.35 -33.19
C LYS A 143 8.81 -21.57 -33.17
N MET A 144 7.63 -21.47 -33.77
CA MET A 144 6.72 -22.60 -33.90
C MET A 144 7.42 -23.72 -34.69
N PRO A 145 7.68 -24.86 -34.06
CA PRO A 145 8.52 -25.88 -34.66
C PRO A 145 7.70 -26.74 -35.63
N GLN A 146 8.30 -27.14 -36.75
CA GLN A 146 7.70 -28.10 -37.70
C GLN A 146 7.45 -29.49 -37.05
N ARG A 147 8.11 -29.76 -35.93
CA ARG A 147 7.94 -30.93 -35.07
C ARG A 147 7.36 -30.46 -33.73
N ARG A 148 6.60 -31.28 -33.01
CA ARG A 148 5.93 -30.89 -31.73
C ARG A 148 6.88 -30.62 -30.54
N ARG A 149 8.04 -29.96 -30.72
CA ARG A 149 9.10 -29.81 -29.71
C ARG A 149 9.66 -28.38 -29.66
N VAL A 150 9.58 -27.72 -28.51
CA VAL A 150 10.05 -26.35 -28.24
C VAL A 150 11.07 -26.37 -27.10
N MET A 151 12.14 -25.58 -27.19
CA MET A 151 13.08 -25.38 -26.09
C MET A 151 12.69 -24.15 -25.28
N LEU A 152 12.56 -24.29 -23.96
CA LEU A 152 12.25 -23.19 -23.06
C LEU A 152 13.33 -23.05 -21.98
N PRO A 153 13.83 -21.83 -21.74
CA PRO A 153 14.79 -21.60 -20.67
C PRO A 153 14.08 -21.67 -19.31
N VAL A 154 14.60 -22.50 -18.40
CA VAL A 154 14.09 -22.64 -17.03
C VAL A 154 15.21 -22.38 -16.04
N PHE A 155 14.96 -21.52 -15.06
CA PHE A 155 15.92 -21.17 -14.02
C PHE A 155 15.51 -21.75 -12.67
N ASN A 156 16.45 -22.38 -11.97
CA ASN A 156 16.22 -22.82 -10.59
C ASN A 156 16.75 -21.77 -9.59
N SER A 157 15.83 -21.14 -8.86
CA SER A 157 16.15 -20.11 -7.85
C SER A 157 16.58 -20.67 -6.49
N THR A 158 16.50 -22.00 -6.29
CA THR A 158 16.79 -22.66 -5.01
C THR A 158 18.25 -23.13 -4.90
N ASN A 159 18.62 -23.63 -3.71
CA ASN A 159 19.96 -24.13 -3.40
C ASN A 159 20.08 -25.68 -3.52
N HIS A 160 19.08 -26.34 -4.09
CA HIS A 160 19.09 -27.79 -4.35
C HIS A 160 18.56 -28.10 -5.75
N ASP A 161 18.83 -29.30 -6.25
CA ASP A 161 18.35 -29.73 -7.56
C ASP A 161 16.81 -29.85 -7.54
N ILE A 162 16.13 -29.21 -8.50
CA ILE A 162 14.68 -29.37 -8.68
C ILE A 162 14.43 -30.30 -9.87
N GLN A 163 13.61 -31.32 -9.64
CA GLN A 163 13.17 -32.24 -10.68
C GLN A 163 11.88 -31.73 -11.31
N LEU A 164 11.94 -31.40 -12.60
CA LEU A 164 10.76 -31.06 -13.38
C LEU A 164 10.04 -32.35 -13.82
N PRO A 165 8.79 -32.60 -13.39
CA PRO A 165 8.10 -33.87 -13.68
C PRO A 165 7.75 -34.00 -15.18
N ARG A 166 7.70 -35.24 -15.67
CA ARG A 166 7.31 -35.56 -17.05
C ARG A 166 5.84 -35.18 -17.34
N ARG A 167 5.54 -34.75 -18.56
CA ARG A 167 4.19 -34.37 -19.04
C ARG A 167 3.45 -33.30 -18.20
N THR A 168 4.21 -32.42 -17.56
CA THR A 168 3.68 -31.29 -16.78
C THR A 168 3.37 -30.15 -17.72
N VAL A 169 2.16 -29.59 -17.69
CA VAL A 169 1.81 -28.39 -18.46
C VAL A 169 2.49 -27.19 -17.82
N ILE A 170 3.24 -26.43 -18.63
CA ILE A 170 4.08 -25.32 -18.16
C ILE A 170 3.49 -23.97 -18.56
N GLY A 171 2.81 -23.91 -19.70
CA GLY A 171 2.36 -22.66 -20.31
C GLY A 171 1.74 -22.90 -21.68
N ASN A 172 1.32 -21.82 -22.31
CA ASN A 172 0.69 -21.83 -23.62
C ASN A 172 1.51 -20.98 -24.58
N ILE A 173 1.48 -21.29 -25.88
CA ILE A 173 2.08 -20.46 -26.92
C ILE A 173 0.97 -19.76 -27.69
N GLU A 174 1.13 -18.45 -27.79
CA GLU A 174 0.29 -17.55 -28.57
C GLU A 174 1.03 -17.21 -29.87
N PRO A 175 0.52 -17.59 -31.06
CA PRO A 175 1.18 -17.27 -32.33
C PRO A 175 1.14 -15.77 -32.62
N PHE A 176 2.23 -15.18 -33.13
CA PHE A 176 2.19 -13.80 -33.59
C PHE A 176 1.28 -13.68 -34.82
N ARG A 177 0.25 -12.85 -34.70
CA ARG A 177 -0.69 -12.57 -35.80
C ARG A 177 -0.10 -11.63 -36.87
N TYR A 178 0.88 -10.79 -36.50
CA TYR A 178 1.59 -9.90 -37.44
C TYR A 178 2.94 -9.44 -36.87
N ILE A 179 4.00 -9.46 -37.69
CA ILE A 179 5.32 -8.91 -37.36
C ILE A 179 5.59 -7.73 -38.31
N GLY A 180 5.52 -6.51 -37.79
CA GLY A 180 5.82 -5.30 -38.55
C GLY A 180 7.33 -5.02 -38.58
N LYS A 181 7.91 -4.84 -39.77
CA LYS A 181 9.29 -4.31 -39.89
C LYS A 181 9.27 -2.81 -39.58
N VAL A 182 10.00 -2.41 -38.55
CA VAL A 182 10.26 -0.99 -38.28
C VAL A 182 11.07 -0.43 -39.45
N ALA A 183 10.58 0.63 -40.07
CA ALA A 183 11.27 1.29 -41.17
C ALA A 183 12.57 1.93 -40.65
N ASN A 184 13.71 1.50 -41.22
CA ASN A 184 15.03 2.05 -40.93
C ASN A 184 15.10 3.55 -41.26
N GLY A 185 15.15 4.39 -40.23
CA GLY A 185 15.57 5.79 -40.32
C GLY A 185 17.02 5.96 -39.87
N ARG A 186 17.93 5.79 -40.84
CA ARG A 186 19.34 6.24 -40.95
C ARG A 186 20.09 6.70 -39.69
N HIS A 187 21.21 6.01 -39.44
CA HIS A 187 22.40 6.51 -38.76
C HIS A 187 22.81 7.92 -39.24
N ALA A 188 23.23 8.76 -38.30
CA ALA A 188 24.25 9.77 -38.50
C ALA A 188 25.08 9.88 -37.21
N ASP A 189 26.38 9.71 -37.38
CA ASP A 189 27.43 9.46 -36.39
C ASP A 189 27.92 10.73 -35.66
N GLU A 190 28.84 10.49 -34.72
CA GLU A 190 29.66 11.46 -33.98
C GLU A 190 30.48 12.44 -34.87
N ALA A 191 30.76 13.61 -34.27
CA ALA A 191 31.96 14.45 -34.41
C ALA A 191 31.95 15.74 -35.29
N THR A 192 32.02 16.87 -34.56
CA THR A 192 32.81 18.12 -34.78
C THR A 192 32.47 19.15 -35.87
N LEU A 193 32.26 20.42 -35.44
CA LEU A 193 32.76 21.73 -35.96
C LEU A 193 31.82 22.86 -35.46
N HIS A 194 32.15 23.59 -34.38
CA HIS A 194 32.81 24.93 -34.34
C HIS A 194 32.01 26.12 -34.93
N GLY A 195 31.75 27.12 -34.07
CA GLY A 195 31.34 28.52 -34.35
C GLY A 195 29.94 28.71 -34.96
N ASP A 196 29.10 29.70 -34.62
CA ASP A 196 29.28 30.96 -33.91
C ASP A 196 27.97 31.41 -33.23
N CYS A 197 28.14 32.29 -32.25
CA CYS A 197 27.15 33.04 -31.47
C CYS A 197 26.11 33.80 -32.34
N MET A 198 24.85 33.91 -31.87
CA MET A 198 24.15 35.20 -31.69
C MET A 198 22.98 35.06 -30.69
N SER A 199 23.00 35.98 -29.72
CA SER A 199 22.06 36.26 -28.61
C SER A 199 20.68 36.78 -29.05
N LEU A 200 19.65 36.63 -28.21
CA LEU A 200 18.50 37.54 -27.96
C LEU A 200 17.40 36.77 -27.20
N ASP A 201 16.66 37.26 -26.21
CA ASP A 201 16.86 38.27 -25.17
C ASP A 201 15.78 37.96 -24.11
N VAL A 202 16.15 38.01 -22.84
CA VAL A 202 15.27 37.81 -21.69
C VAL A 202 14.60 39.14 -21.41
N ASN A 203 13.33 39.38 -21.80
CA ASN A 203 12.47 40.46 -21.26
C ASN A 203 11.02 40.56 -21.83
N THR A 204 10.29 39.46 -22.01
CA THR A 204 8.86 39.58 -22.43
C THR A 204 7.93 38.54 -21.80
N LEU A 205 7.91 38.46 -20.46
CA LEU A 205 6.91 37.62 -19.76
C LEU A 205 6.52 38.15 -18.37
N ASN A 206 6.56 39.47 -18.19
CA ASN A 206 5.94 40.14 -17.04
C ASN A 206 5.07 41.29 -17.57
N ASN A 207 3.80 41.01 -17.84
CA ASN A 207 2.67 41.94 -17.76
C ASN A 207 1.38 41.30 -18.28
N SER A 208 0.80 40.40 -17.48
CA SER A 208 -0.64 40.08 -17.54
C SER A 208 -1.03 39.20 -16.35
N VAL A 209 -0.75 39.69 -15.15
CA VAL A 209 -1.43 39.27 -13.92
C VAL A 209 -1.93 40.54 -13.27
N GLN A 210 -3.13 40.98 -13.66
CA GLN A 210 -4.05 41.79 -12.87
C GLN A 210 -5.33 42.02 -13.69
N ASN A 211 -6.47 41.85 -13.01
CA ASN A 211 -7.88 41.88 -13.48
C ASN A 211 -8.35 40.50 -14.03
N ALA A 212 -9.40 39.84 -13.51
CA ALA A 212 -10.57 40.32 -12.80
C ALA A 212 -11.18 39.24 -11.87
N ASN A 213 -11.83 39.74 -10.82
CA ASN A 213 -12.65 39.03 -9.84
C ASN A 213 -14.01 38.61 -10.40
N VAL A 214 -14.52 37.50 -9.86
CA VAL A 214 -15.91 37.19 -9.44
C VAL A 214 -17.06 37.55 -10.39
N THR A 215 -17.66 36.51 -10.98
CA THR A 215 -19.13 36.37 -11.05
C THR A 215 -19.51 34.91 -10.82
N SER A 216 -20.35 34.71 -9.82
CA SER A 216 -21.15 33.50 -9.60
C SER A 216 -22.10 33.29 -10.77
N ASP A 217 -22.10 32.10 -11.37
CA ASP A 217 -23.30 31.57 -11.98
C ASP A 217 -23.31 30.04 -11.98
N GLN A 218 -24.50 29.51 -11.71
CA GLN A 218 -24.82 28.10 -11.64
C GLN A 218 -24.96 27.54 -13.05
N SER A 219 -24.12 26.58 -13.42
CA SER A 219 -24.47 25.57 -14.43
C SER A 219 -23.69 24.29 -14.14
N SER A 220 -24.44 23.26 -13.78
CA SER A 220 -24.00 21.88 -13.67
C SER A 220 -23.47 21.39 -15.02
N GLU A 221 -22.15 21.28 -15.14
CA GLU A 221 -21.52 20.47 -16.17
C GLU A 221 -20.99 19.20 -15.49
N ASP A 222 -21.56 18.05 -15.88
CA ASP A 222 -21.10 16.71 -15.52
C ASP A 222 -19.69 16.50 -16.10
N VAL A 223 -18.67 16.91 -15.34
CA VAL A 223 -17.28 16.51 -15.60
C VAL A 223 -17.17 15.04 -15.23
N ASP A 224 -16.77 14.20 -16.18
CA ASP A 224 -16.58 12.77 -16.00
C ASP A 224 -15.40 12.54 -15.02
N GLU A 225 -15.72 12.63 -13.73
CA GLU A 225 -14.75 12.59 -12.63
C GLU A 225 -14.24 11.16 -12.42
N TRP A 226 -12.91 11.02 -12.37
CA TRP A 226 -12.21 9.79 -12.04
C TRP A 226 -12.71 9.20 -10.71
N CYS A 227 -13.03 7.91 -10.71
CA CYS A 227 -13.48 7.20 -9.51
C CYS A 227 -12.31 6.43 -8.88
N PRO A 228 -12.03 6.58 -7.58
CA PRO A 228 -11.00 5.80 -6.90
C PRO A 228 -11.35 4.30 -6.88
N GLU A 229 -10.36 3.44 -7.09
CA GLU A 229 -10.51 1.99 -6.97
C GLU A 229 -10.82 1.60 -5.52
N VAL A 230 -12.09 1.28 -5.26
CA VAL A 230 -12.58 0.84 -3.95
C VAL A 230 -13.44 -0.41 -4.14
N ASP A 231 -13.29 -1.37 -3.23
CA ASP A 231 -14.09 -2.59 -3.21
C ASP A 231 -15.51 -2.31 -2.67
N PHE A 232 -16.54 -2.50 -3.51
CA PHE A 232 -17.95 -2.36 -3.14
C PHE A 232 -18.73 -3.70 -3.08
N THR A 233 -18.03 -4.84 -2.99
CA THR A 233 -18.64 -6.17 -2.98
C THR A 233 -19.72 -6.35 -1.89
N CYS A 234 -19.66 -5.58 -0.81
CA CYS A 234 -20.58 -5.65 0.32
C CYS A 234 -21.86 -4.80 0.16
N LEU A 235 -22.02 -4.07 -0.95
CA LEU A 235 -23.13 -3.13 -1.18
C LEU A 235 -24.16 -3.63 -2.18
N THR A 236 -25.41 -3.19 -2.02
CA THR A 236 -26.47 -3.40 -3.03
C THR A 236 -26.26 -2.49 -4.24
N PRO A 237 -26.79 -2.81 -5.44
CA PRO A 237 -26.60 -2.00 -6.64
C PRO A 237 -27.02 -0.53 -6.48
N MET A 238 -28.11 -0.24 -5.75
CA MET A 238 -28.53 1.13 -5.45
C MET A 238 -27.56 1.87 -4.52
N GLN A 239 -26.96 1.16 -3.57
CA GLN A 239 -25.96 1.74 -2.67
C GLN A 239 -24.63 1.97 -3.37
N GLN A 240 -24.25 1.09 -4.29
CA GLN A 240 -23.06 1.23 -5.13
C GLN A 240 -23.14 2.50 -5.97
N ASP A 241 -24.25 2.71 -6.69
CA ASP A 241 -24.45 3.93 -7.49
C ASP A 241 -24.37 5.21 -6.64
N ALA A 242 -24.97 5.22 -5.45
CA ALA A 242 -24.89 6.36 -4.53
C ALA A 242 -23.46 6.60 -4.01
N ALA A 243 -22.73 5.54 -3.68
CA ALA A 243 -21.36 5.60 -3.21
C ALA A 243 -20.40 6.08 -4.30
N GLU A 244 -20.52 5.55 -5.52
CA GLU A 244 -19.73 5.95 -6.68
C GLU A 244 -19.97 7.42 -7.03
N LYS A 245 -21.23 7.88 -7.07
CA LYS A 245 -21.54 9.30 -7.29
C LYS A 245 -20.89 10.22 -6.26
N MET A 246 -20.88 9.82 -4.99
CA MET A 246 -20.22 10.58 -3.93
C MET A 246 -18.69 10.58 -4.09
N LEU A 247 -18.10 9.43 -4.42
CA LEU A 247 -16.65 9.29 -4.57
C LEU A 247 -16.10 9.98 -5.81
N LYS A 248 -16.87 10.05 -6.90
CA LYS A 248 -16.53 10.88 -8.07
C LYS A 248 -16.45 12.35 -7.67
N LYS A 249 -17.47 12.84 -6.97
CA LYS A 249 -17.52 14.22 -6.47
C LYS A 249 -16.37 14.59 -5.53
N GLU A 250 -15.99 13.67 -4.65
CA GLU A 250 -14.90 13.88 -3.68
C GLU A 250 -13.57 13.22 -4.12
N CYS A 251 -13.40 12.96 -5.43
CA CYS A 251 -12.26 12.20 -5.96
C CYS A 251 -10.90 12.84 -5.65
N ARG A 252 -10.88 14.17 -5.49
CA ARG A 252 -9.67 14.95 -5.18
C ARG A 252 -9.09 14.63 -3.81
N ALA A 253 -9.87 14.05 -2.89
CA ALA A 253 -9.38 13.57 -1.60
C ALA A 253 -8.45 12.35 -1.73
N PHE A 254 -8.44 11.67 -2.89
CA PHE A 254 -7.60 10.50 -3.13
C PHE A 254 -6.38 10.85 -4.00
N SER A 255 -5.27 10.16 -3.74
CA SER A 255 -4.08 10.19 -4.60
C SER A 255 -4.33 9.40 -5.88
N GLN A 256 -4.15 10.04 -7.03
CA GLN A 256 -4.27 9.37 -8.33
C GLN A 256 -3.04 8.53 -8.68
N ASP A 257 -1.85 9.01 -8.31
CA ASP A 257 -0.59 8.32 -8.59
C ASP A 257 0.41 8.46 -7.44
N SER A 258 1.64 7.99 -7.65
CA SER A 258 2.69 8.08 -6.65
C SER A 258 3.24 9.49 -6.44
N MET A 259 3.02 10.41 -7.37
CA MET A 259 3.50 11.80 -7.38
C MET A 259 2.47 12.76 -6.75
N ASP A 260 1.17 12.45 -6.84
CA ASP A 260 0.03 13.14 -6.22
C ASP A 260 0.03 12.91 -4.71
N THR A 261 0.97 13.60 -4.05
CA THR A 261 1.13 13.57 -2.59
C THR A 261 0.42 14.78 -1.99
N GLY A 262 -0.23 14.57 -0.84
CA GLY A 262 -0.87 15.64 -0.09
C GLY A 262 0.06 16.81 0.19
N ASN A 263 -0.53 18.00 0.18
CA ASN A 263 0.14 19.25 0.46
C ASN A 263 -0.57 19.90 1.64
N CYS A 264 -0.04 19.68 2.85
CA CYS A 264 -0.53 20.26 4.09
C CYS A 264 0.38 21.43 4.48
N PRO A 265 0.18 22.65 3.93
CA PRO A 265 1.06 23.79 4.18
C PRO A 265 1.01 24.26 5.64
N ASP A 266 -0.09 23.99 6.34
CA ASP A 266 -0.29 24.38 7.73
C ASP A 266 0.42 23.44 8.71
N LEU A 267 0.69 22.19 8.30
CA LEU A 267 1.48 21.24 9.06
C LEU A 267 2.98 21.54 8.91
N LYS A 268 3.50 22.46 9.74
CA LYS A 268 4.92 22.82 9.82
C LYS A 268 5.51 22.37 11.14
N MET A 269 6.14 21.20 11.15
CA MET A 269 6.73 20.64 12.35
C MET A 269 8.02 21.38 12.73
N LYS A 270 8.08 21.83 13.98
CA LYS A 270 9.27 22.42 14.60
C LYS A 270 9.97 21.40 15.48
N ILE A 271 11.31 21.40 15.44
CA ILE A 271 12.14 20.54 16.28
C ILE A 271 12.87 21.43 17.28
N ASN A 272 12.51 21.27 18.56
CA ASN A 272 13.15 21.98 19.67
C ASN A 272 14.12 21.03 20.37
N LEU A 273 15.36 21.46 20.57
CA LEU A 273 16.41 20.67 21.22
C LEU A 273 16.69 21.20 22.63
N ASN A 274 16.90 20.29 23.59
CA ASN A 274 17.43 20.58 24.92
C ASN A 274 18.94 20.88 24.87
N ASP A 275 19.63 20.23 23.94
CA ASP A 275 21.08 20.34 23.75
C ASP A 275 21.36 20.73 22.28
N PRO A 276 21.97 21.91 22.04
CA PRO A 276 22.26 22.39 20.71
C PRO A 276 23.49 21.71 20.08
N GLU A 277 24.24 20.88 20.80
CA GLU A 277 25.39 20.19 20.23
C GLU A 277 24.95 19.27 19.06
N PRO A 278 25.56 19.42 17.88
CA PRO A 278 25.11 18.72 16.69
C PRO A 278 25.38 17.21 16.78
N VAL A 279 24.44 16.42 16.26
CA VAL A 279 24.63 14.97 16.11
C VAL A 279 25.45 14.74 14.84
N GLN A 280 26.63 14.13 14.97
CA GLN A 280 27.53 13.88 13.84
C GLN A 280 27.88 12.41 13.75
N LYS A 281 27.29 11.71 12.78
CA LYS A 281 27.65 10.34 12.42
C LYS A 281 28.14 10.23 11.00
N ASN A 282 29.01 9.26 10.77
CA ASN A 282 29.41 8.85 9.43
C ASN A 282 28.30 8.01 8.78
N TYR A 283 28.30 7.95 7.44
CA TYR A 283 27.36 7.10 6.71
C TYR A 283 27.59 5.62 7.04
N ALA A 284 26.50 4.86 7.11
CA ALA A 284 26.57 3.42 7.21
C ALA A 284 26.95 2.83 5.85
N SER A 285 27.82 1.82 5.84
CA SER A 285 28.18 1.11 4.61
C SER A 285 26.93 0.43 4.03
N ILE A 286 26.59 0.77 2.80
CA ILE A 286 25.45 0.19 2.08
C ILE A 286 25.96 -1.06 1.33
N PRO A 287 25.24 -2.19 1.34
CA PRO A 287 25.59 -3.34 0.51
C PRO A 287 25.64 -2.95 -0.97
N ARG A 288 26.71 -3.36 -1.70
CA ARG A 288 26.88 -3.01 -3.13
C ARG A 288 25.68 -3.33 -4.03
N PRO A 289 24.94 -4.44 -3.85
CA PRO A 289 23.74 -4.70 -4.65
C PRO A 289 22.64 -3.63 -4.50
N LEU A 290 22.57 -2.98 -3.34
CA LEU A 290 21.57 -1.94 -3.05
C LEU A 290 21.99 -0.54 -3.49
N PHE A 291 23.25 -0.34 -3.90
CA PHE A 291 23.77 0.99 -4.23
C PHE A 291 22.94 1.68 -5.32
N LYS A 292 22.61 0.97 -6.41
CA LYS A 292 21.85 1.52 -7.53
C LYS A 292 20.45 1.96 -7.09
N GLU A 293 19.75 1.08 -6.39
CA GLU A 293 18.37 1.31 -5.94
C GLU A 293 18.29 2.45 -4.90
N VAL A 294 19.24 2.52 -3.96
CA VAL A 294 19.30 3.63 -3.00
C VAL A 294 19.58 4.95 -3.70
N LYS A 295 20.47 4.94 -4.70
CA LYS A 295 20.79 6.14 -5.49
C LYS A 295 19.56 6.64 -6.26
N GLU A 296 18.88 5.74 -6.97
CA GLU A 296 17.63 6.05 -7.68
C GLU A 296 16.55 6.58 -6.73
N TYR A 297 16.44 6.00 -5.54
CA TYR A 297 15.51 6.48 -4.51
C TYR A 297 15.86 7.90 -4.01
N LEU A 298 17.14 8.21 -3.82
CA LEU A 298 17.58 9.55 -3.43
C LEU A 298 17.35 10.57 -4.56
N GLU A 299 17.59 10.19 -5.81
CA GLU A 299 17.33 11.02 -6.99
C GLU A 299 15.82 11.29 -7.15
N ASP A 300 14.96 10.30 -6.91
CA ASP A 300 13.49 10.46 -6.88
C ASP A 300 13.06 11.45 -5.77
N LEU A 301 13.61 11.33 -4.56
CA LEU A 301 13.32 12.27 -3.46
C LEU A 301 13.77 13.71 -3.77
N LEU A 302 14.91 13.88 -4.45
CA LEU A 302 15.40 15.18 -4.91
C LEU A 302 14.52 15.75 -6.02
N ALA A 303 14.12 14.92 -7.00
CA ALA A 303 13.26 15.33 -8.10
C ALA A 303 11.87 15.77 -7.62
N ARG A 304 11.36 15.16 -6.54
CA ARG A 304 10.09 15.53 -5.88
C ARG A 304 10.17 16.75 -4.96
N ASP A 305 11.37 17.31 -4.77
CA ASP A 305 11.66 18.38 -3.80
C ASP A 305 11.31 18.00 -2.34
N TRP A 306 11.43 16.72 -1.97
CA TRP A 306 11.20 16.27 -0.59
C TRP A 306 12.42 16.45 0.29
N ILE A 307 13.60 16.36 -0.32
CA ILE A 307 14.90 16.58 0.29
C ILE A 307 15.69 17.59 -0.53
N THR A 308 16.67 18.23 0.10
CA THR A 308 17.63 19.09 -0.57
C THR A 308 19.05 18.80 -0.10
N LYS A 309 20.06 19.24 -0.87
CA LYS A 309 21.46 19.09 -0.45
C LYS A 309 21.72 20.02 0.74
N SER A 310 22.28 19.45 1.81
CA SER A 310 22.50 20.18 3.05
C SER A 310 23.97 20.58 3.23
N LYS A 311 24.19 21.65 3.97
CA LYS A 311 25.49 22.06 4.55
C LYS A 311 25.42 22.09 6.08
N SER A 312 24.45 21.38 6.66
CA SER A 312 24.20 21.35 8.09
C SER A 312 25.38 20.73 8.85
N ASN A 313 25.53 21.16 10.10
CA ASN A 313 26.47 20.56 11.04
C ASN A 313 25.93 19.25 11.65
N TYR A 314 24.67 18.89 11.38
CA TYR A 314 24.05 17.63 11.78
C TYR A 314 24.21 16.56 10.70
N SER A 315 24.32 15.31 11.11
CA SER A 315 24.48 14.16 10.23
C SER A 315 23.96 12.90 10.91
N SER A 316 22.81 12.41 10.45
CA SER A 316 22.22 11.12 10.85
C SER A 316 22.45 10.06 9.77
N PRO A 317 22.84 8.81 10.12
CA PRO A 317 23.11 7.79 9.12
C PRO A 317 21.81 7.18 8.59
N VAL A 318 21.87 6.69 7.36
CA VAL A 318 20.76 5.98 6.70
C VAL A 318 20.87 4.47 6.88
N VAL A 319 19.72 3.84 7.09
CA VAL A 319 19.53 2.39 7.13
C VAL A 319 18.53 2.00 6.03
N CYS A 320 18.91 1.03 5.21
CA CYS A 320 18.08 0.51 4.13
C CYS A 320 17.31 -0.71 4.62
N VAL A 321 15.97 -0.68 4.50
CA VAL A 321 15.09 -1.78 4.92
C VAL A 321 14.21 -2.20 3.74
N ARG A 322 14.02 -3.50 3.53
CA ARG A 322 13.04 -4.02 2.56
C ARG A 322 11.65 -4.05 3.17
N LYS A 323 10.66 -3.54 2.46
CA LYS A 323 9.25 -3.74 2.79
C LYS A 323 8.82 -5.17 2.44
N ARG A 324 7.63 -5.57 2.91
CA ARG A 324 7.01 -6.87 2.58
C ARG A 324 6.78 -7.05 1.09
N ASP A 325 6.51 -5.95 0.38
CA ASP A 325 6.35 -5.91 -1.09
C ASP A 325 7.69 -5.97 -1.85
N GLY A 326 8.82 -6.12 -1.16
CA GLY A 326 10.16 -6.13 -1.75
C GLY A 326 10.72 -4.73 -2.04
N SER A 327 9.94 -3.65 -1.96
CA SER A 327 10.42 -2.29 -2.23
C SER A 327 11.37 -1.78 -1.14
N LEU A 328 12.32 -0.94 -1.53
CA LEU A 328 13.23 -0.28 -0.60
C LEU A 328 12.51 0.79 0.25
N ARG A 329 12.83 0.82 1.55
CA ARG A 329 12.49 1.89 2.49
C ARG A 329 13.78 2.48 3.06
N LEU A 330 13.98 3.76 2.79
CA LEU A 330 15.05 4.55 3.38
C LEU A 330 14.64 4.98 4.80
N CYS A 331 15.34 4.51 5.81
CA CYS A 331 15.11 4.88 7.21
C CYS A 331 16.31 5.69 7.72
N VAL A 332 16.08 6.92 8.19
CA VAL A 332 17.14 7.71 8.83
C VAL A 332 17.17 7.38 10.32
N ASP A 333 18.35 7.10 10.86
CA ASP A 333 18.53 6.80 12.28
C ASP A 333 18.59 8.09 13.12
N TYR A 334 17.42 8.61 13.48
CA TYR A 334 17.30 9.78 14.34
C TYR A 334 17.38 9.48 15.84
N ARG A 335 17.85 8.30 16.28
CA ARG A 335 17.85 7.94 17.72
C ARG A 335 18.60 8.94 18.60
N GLU A 336 19.72 9.50 18.12
CA GLU A 336 20.48 10.51 18.88
C GLU A 336 19.81 11.88 18.85
N LEU A 337 19.29 12.29 17.70
CA LEU A 337 18.51 13.52 17.58
C LEU A 337 17.28 13.48 18.50
N ASN A 338 16.57 12.36 18.53
CA ASN A 338 15.38 12.13 19.35
C ASN A 338 15.68 12.17 20.85
N ARG A 339 16.90 11.84 21.29
CA ARG A 339 17.30 11.97 22.71
C ARG A 339 17.52 13.43 23.11
N LYS A 340 17.97 14.27 22.18
CA LYS A 340 18.20 15.70 22.39
C LYS A 340 16.92 16.52 22.21
N THR A 341 15.92 15.99 21.52
CA THR A 341 14.64 16.68 21.24
C THR A 341 13.77 16.77 22.49
N VAL A 342 13.15 17.93 22.70
CA VAL A 342 12.16 18.16 23.77
C VAL A 342 10.91 17.32 23.50
N ASP A 343 10.44 16.60 24.51
CA ASP A 343 9.29 15.71 24.41
C ASP A 343 8.00 16.49 24.20
N ASP A 344 7.31 16.22 23.09
CA ASP A 344 5.92 16.65 22.92
C ASP A 344 4.98 15.65 23.59
N ARG A 345 4.08 16.15 24.45
CA ARG A 345 3.12 15.35 25.22
C ARG A 345 1.69 15.57 24.73
N GLN A 346 1.48 15.68 23.41
CA GLN A 346 0.14 15.65 22.83
C GLN A 346 -0.63 14.42 23.36
N PRO A 347 -1.85 14.60 23.91
CA PRO A 347 -2.67 13.48 24.35
C PRO A 347 -3.08 12.65 23.13
N ILE A 348 -2.70 11.37 23.12
CA ILE A 348 -3.21 10.41 22.13
C ILE A 348 -4.48 9.79 22.74
N PRO A 349 -5.61 9.78 22.00
CA PRO A 349 -6.85 9.17 22.47
C PRO A 349 -6.63 7.71 22.89
N ARG A 350 -7.26 7.29 23.99
CA ARG A 350 -7.19 5.87 24.36
C ARG A 350 -8.04 5.07 23.39
N ILE A 351 -7.51 3.94 22.96
CA ILE A 351 -8.19 3.03 22.03
C ILE A 351 -9.58 2.64 22.58
N GLN A 352 -9.69 2.42 23.89
CA GLN A 352 -10.97 2.06 24.51
C GLN A 352 -12.01 3.19 24.40
N ASP A 353 -11.60 4.44 24.60
CA ASP A 353 -12.51 5.60 24.52
C ASP A 353 -13.06 5.76 23.10
N ILE A 354 -12.22 5.54 22.08
CA ILE A 354 -12.65 5.52 20.67
C ILE A 354 -13.67 4.41 20.43
N LEU A 355 -13.39 3.19 20.88
CA LEU A 355 -14.29 2.06 20.68
C LEU A 355 -15.62 2.27 21.40
N ASP A 356 -15.58 2.85 22.59
CA ASP A 356 -16.77 3.12 23.40
C ASP A 356 -17.72 4.11 22.71
N GLY A 357 -17.17 5.03 21.91
CA GLY A 357 -17.92 5.98 21.09
C GLY A 357 -18.57 5.39 19.83
N LEU A 358 -18.24 4.15 19.42
CA LEU A 358 -18.81 3.52 18.22
C LEU A 358 -20.20 2.94 18.42
N LYS A 359 -20.77 3.07 19.62
CA LYS A 359 -22.11 2.53 19.92
C LYS A 359 -23.16 3.05 18.94
N GLY A 360 -23.99 2.12 18.44
CA GLY A 360 -25.11 2.44 17.55
C GLY A 360 -24.70 2.60 16.08
N SER A 361 -23.42 2.39 15.77
CA SER A 361 -22.91 2.40 14.40
C SER A 361 -22.98 1.00 13.80
N SER A 362 -23.43 0.92 12.55
CA SER A 362 -23.55 -0.35 11.80
C SER A 362 -22.72 -0.34 10.52
N TRP A 363 -22.24 0.85 10.12
CA TRP A 363 -21.42 1.08 8.93
C TRP A 363 -20.12 1.79 9.31
N PHE A 364 -19.03 1.34 8.71
CA PHE A 364 -17.67 1.80 9.02
C PHE A 364 -16.86 2.00 7.73
N SER A 365 -16.03 3.04 7.70
CA SER A 365 -15.04 3.28 6.66
C SER A 365 -13.71 3.64 7.29
N THR A 366 -12.64 2.91 6.97
CA THR A 366 -11.27 3.26 7.37
C THR A 366 -10.56 3.97 6.23
N LEU A 367 -10.05 5.16 6.52
CA LEU A 367 -9.30 6.01 5.59
C LEU A 367 -7.82 5.96 5.96
N ASP A 368 -6.97 5.53 5.01
CA ASP A 368 -5.51 5.46 5.16
C ASP A 368 -4.86 6.54 4.28
N GLN A 369 -4.03 7.36 4.92
CA GLN A 369 -3.22 8.36 4.25
C GLN A 369 -1.96 7.72 3.70
N GLY A 370 -1.84 7.65 2.37
CA GLY A 370 -0.61 7.21 1.73
C GLY A 370 0.55 8.11 2.17
N ARG A 371 1.58 7.52 2.79
CA ARG A 371 2.79 8.25 3.24
C ARG A 371 2.46 9.48 4.12
N ALA A 372 1.51 9.31 5.06
CA ALA A 372 0.93 10.35 5.92
C ALA A 372 1.88 11.50 6.35
N TYR A 373 3.00 11.18 7.03
CA TYR A 373 3.91 12.23 7.50
C TYR A 373 4.52 13.08 6.38
N HIS A 374 4.79 12.49 5.20
CA HIS A 374 5.38 13.23 4.08
C HIS A 374 4.43 14.26 3.45
N GLN A 375 3.15 14.29 3.85
CA GLN A 375 2.21 15.32 3.41
C GLN A 375 2.45 16.66 4.12
N GLY A 376 3.05 16.64 5.31
CA GLY A 376 3.46 17.83 6.07
C GLY A 376 4.90 18.28 5.78
N TYR A 377 5.25 19.45 6.29
CA TYR A 377 6.55 20.09 6.11
C TYR A 377 7.33 20.22 7.43
N ILE A 378 8.66 20.25 7.31
CA ILE A 378 9.54 20.68 8.39
C ILE A 378 9.69 22.21 8.32
N ASP A 379 9.57 22.88 9.46
CA ASP A 379 9.83 24.31 9.57
C ASP A 379 11.24 24.62 9.03
N PRO A 380 11.42 25.64 8.16
CA PRO A 380 12.71 25.94 7.55
C PRO A 380 13.88 26.07 8.54
N LYS A 381 13.62 26.53 9.77
CA LYS A 381 14.66 26.64 10.81
C LYS A 381 15.07 25.29 11.39
N SER A 382 14.19 24.30 11.32
CA SER A 382 14.43 22.93 11.81
C SER A 382 14.91 21.98 10.72
N GLN A 383 14.84 22.34 9.43
CA GLN A 383 15.32 21.49 8.32
C GLN A 383 16.77 21.02 8.49
N PRO A 384 17.74 21.88 8.88
CA PRO A 384 19.13 21.45 9.07
C PRO A 384 19.30 20.36 10.14
N LEU A 385 18.39 20.28 11.13
CA LEU A 385 18.44 19.26 12.19
C LEU A 385 18.13 17.86 11.65
N THR A 386 17.39 17.78 10.54
CA THR A 386 17.03 16.53 9.87
C THR A 386 18.08 16.05 8.86
N ALA A 387 19.25 16.69 8.85
CA ALA A 387 20.30 16.33 7.92
C ALA A 387 20.77 14.88 8.11
N PHE A 388 20.86 14.15 7.01
CA PHE A 388 21.25 12.77 6.94
C PHE A 388 22.35 12.55 5.89
N VAL A 389 23.24 11.61 6.19
CA VAL A 389 24.43 11.34 5.39
C VAL A 389 24.30 10.06 4.60
N THR A 390 24.72 10.14 3.35
CA THR A 390 24.79 9.03 2.40
C THR A 390 26.17 8.99 1.75
N PRO A 391 26.55 7.90 1.07
CA PRO A 391 27.79 7.86 0.30
C PRO A 391 27.92 8.96 -0.77
N TRP A 392 26.80 9.55 -1.19
CA TRP A 392 26.74 10.60 -2.22
C TRP A 392 26.60 12.02 -1.63
N GLY A 393 26.71 12.17 -0.32
CA GLY A 393 26.71 13.46 0.36
C GLY A 393 25.60 13.62 1.41
N LEU A 394 25.54 14.83 1.96
CA LEU A 394 24.60 15.24 3.00
C LEU A 394 23.33 15.84 2.40
N HIS A 395 22.18 15.40 2.91
CA HIS A 395 20.86 15.84 2.47
C HIS A 395 20.00 16.18 3.70
N GLU A 396 19.04 17.09 3.56
CA GLU A 396 18.09 17.44 4.62
C GLU A 396 16.65 17.39 4.12
N TRP A 397 15.69 17.19 5.03
CA TRP A 397 14.30 17.01 4.69
C TRP A 397 13.51 18.31 4.68
N LYS A 398 12.71 18.52 3.63
CA LYS A 398 11.69 19.57 3.54
C LYS A 398 10.32 19.07 4.02
N ARG A 399 9.99 17.81 3.73
CA ARG A 399 8.78 17.12 4.23
C ARG A 399 9.08 16.44 5.57
N ILE A 400 8.08 16.13 6.39
CA ILE A 400 8.32 15.43 7.66
C ILE A 400 8.80 13.99 7.38
N PRO A 401 10.02 13.59 7.78
CA PRO A 401 10.49 12.24 7.61
C PRO A 401 9.98 11.31 8.71
N PHE A 402 9.93 10.02 8.40
CA PHE A 402 9.75 8.99 9.42
C PHE A 402 10.94 8.94 10.39
N GLY A 403 10.65 8.58 11.64
CA GLY A 403 11.66 8.32 12.67
C GLY A 403 11.91 9.48 13.63
N LEU A 404 11.33 10.66 13.40
CA LEU A 404 11.37 11.77 14.35
C LEU A 404 10.40 11.53 15.51
N LYS A 405 10.86 11.82 16.74
CA LYS A 405 10.13 11.51 17.98
C LYS A 405 8.75 12.17 18.07
N ASN A 406 8.66 13.45 17.70
CA ASN A 406 7.44 14.25 17.87
C ASN A 406 6.53 14.24 16.63
N ALA A 407 6.94 13.60 15.52
CA ALA A 407 6.13 13.55 14.31
C ALA A 407 4.71 12.98 14.54
N PRO A 408 4.51 11.90 15.31
CA PRO A 408 3.17 11.40 15.62
C PRO A 408 2.31 12.39 16.41
N ALA A 409 2.91 13.12 17.36
CA ALA A 409 2.20 14.09 18.20
C ALA A 409 1.72 15.31 17.40
N GLU A 410 2.60 15.84 16.55
CA GLU A 410 2.28 16.96 15.67
C GLU A 410 1.23 16.57 14.63
N PHE A 411 1.33 15.34 14.10
CA PHE A 411 0.34 14.83 13.15
C PHE A 411 -1.03 14.62 13.80
N GLN A 412 -1.08 14.05 15.00
CA GLN A 412 -2.32 13.89 15.77
C GLN A 412 -3.00 15.24 15.97
N ARG A 413 -2.25 16.25 16.46
CA ARG A 413 -2.77 17.60 16.69
C ARG A 413 -3.32 18.24 15.42
N TYR A 414 -2.60 18.05 14.31
CA TYR A 414 -3.03 18.56 13.02
C TYR A 414 -4.32 17.90 12.55
N MET A 415 -4.41 16.58 12.60
CA MET A 415 -5.60 15.84 12.19
C MET A 415 -6.82 16.16 13.06
N GLU A 416 -6.63 16.31 14.37
CA GLU A 416 -7.66 16.78 15.30
C GLU A 416 -8.17 18.17 14.92
N GLY A 417 -7.27 19.10 14.56
CA GLY A 417 -7.64 20.42 14.08
C GLY A 417 -8.35 20.40 12.72
N CYS A 418 -7.89 19.57 11.77
CA CYS A 418 -8.52 19.42 10.46
C CYS A 418 -9.97 18.95 10.60
N LEU A 419 -10.20 17.93 11.42
CA LEU A 419 -11.51 17.31 11.63
C LEU A 419 -12.25 17.87 12.85
N ASP A 420 -11.90 19.10 13.27
CA ASP A 420 -12.57 19.76 14.37
C ASP A 420 -14.08 19.92 14.10
N GLY A 421 -14.87 19.66 15.14
CA GLY A 421 -16.34 19.57 15.08
C GLY A 421 -16.90 18.34 14.35
N LEU A 422 -16.06 17.44 13.82
CA LEU A 422 -16.47 16.13 13.26
C LEU A 422 -15.90 14.96 14.08
N ASN A 423 -14.72 15.16 14.65
CA ASN A 423 -14.05 14.18 15.51
C ASN A 423 -14.87 13.89 16.77
N ASN A 424 -14.96 12.61 17.15
CA ASN A 424 -15.79 12.05 18.22
C ASN A 424 -17.31 12.00 17.97
N ASP A 425 -17.81 12.63 16.89
CA ASP A 425 -19.23 12.60 16.54
C ASP A 425 -19.52 11.65 15.36
N ILE A 426 -18.81 11.86 14.24
CA ILE A 426 -19.01 11.09 13.00
C ILE A 426 -17.75 10.33 12.56
N CYS A 427 -16.60 10.69 13.12
CA CYS A 427 -15.33 10.03 12.87
C CYS A 427 -14.41 10.05 14.08
N PHE A 428 -13.47 9.11 14.13
CA PHE A 428 -12.40 9.07 15.11
C PHE A 428 -11.03 9.15 14.42
N VAL A 429 -10.20 10.06 14.93
CA VAL A 429 -8.82 10.26 14.49
C VAL A 429 -7.87 9.53 15.42
N TYR A 430 -7.05 8.65 14.85
CA TYR A 430 -5.93 8.03 15.55
C TYR A 430 -4.68 8.02 14.68
N LEU A 431 -3.79 8.97 14.91
CA LEU A 431 -2.60 9.22 14.11
C LEU A 431 -2.96 9.38 12.62
N ASP A 432 -2.48 8.46 11.79
CA ASP A 432 -2.67 8.48 10.34
C ASP A 432 -3.98 7.80 9.91
N ASP A 433 -4.63 7.06 10.82
CA ASP A 433 -5.84 6.27 10.57
C ASP A 433 -7.10 7.04 11.01
N VAL A 434 -8.02 7.26 10.07
CA VAL A 434 -9.33 7.86 10.35
C VAL A 434 -10.43 6.83 10.16
N LEU A 435 -11.25 6.64 11.20
CA LEU A 435 -12.45 5.79 11.14
C LEU A 435 -13.69 6.67 11.04
N VAL A 436 -14.43 6.56 9.95
CA VAL A 436 -15.76 7.16 9.80
C VAL A 436 -16.82 6.11 10.13
N HIS A 437 -17.89 6.50 10.81
CA HIS A 437 -18.97 5.59 11.18
C HIS A 437 -20.36 6.21 11.00
N GLY A 438 -21.38 5.35 10.95
CA GLY A 438 -22.78 5.76 10.91
C GLY A 438 -23.73 4.61 11.23
N SER A 439 -24.94 4.94 11.68
CA SER A 439 -25.96 3.93 12.04
C SER A 439 -26.66 3.36 10.80
N THR A 440 -26.89 4.20 9.79
CA THR A 440 -27.49 3.80 8.52
C THR A 440 -26.55 4.09 7.34
N PHE A 441 -26.76 3.40 6.21
CA PHE A 441 -25.96 3.64 5.00
C PHE A 441 -26.04 5.11 4.54
N LYS A 442 -27.23 5.71 4.58
CA LYS A 442 -27.45 7.10 4.14
C LYS A 442 -26.73 8.10 5.05
N GLU A 443 -26.80 7.90 6.35
CA GLU A 443 -26.07 8.72 7.33
C GLU A 443 -24.55 8.57 7.14
N HIS A 444 -24.08 7.32 7.02
CA HIS A 444 -22.65 7.03 6.81
C HIS A 444 -22.11 7.64 5.52
N LEU A 445 -22.89 7.62 4.44
CA LEU A 445 -22.54 8.26 3.16
C LEU A 445 -22.35 9.77 3.33
N GLU A 446 -23.25 10.44 4.05
CA GLU A 446 -23.16 11.88 4.31
C GLU A 446 -22.00 12.22 5.27
N ASN A 447 -21.77 11.40 6.29
CA ASN A 447 -20.65 11.52 7.21
C ASN A 447 -19.31 11.40 6.46
N LEU A 448 -19.17 10.37 5.62
CA LEU A 448 -17.98 10.15 4.82
C LEU A 448 -17.71 11.31 3.87
N LYS A 449 -18.75 11.81 3.19
CA LYS A 449 -18.64 12.98 2.31
C LYS A 449 -18.12 14.21 3.06
N LYS A 450 -18.65 14.52 4.24
CA LYS A 450 -18.18 15.65 5.08
C LYS A 450 -16.72 15.51 5.47
N VAL A 451 -16.32 14.30 5.87
CA VAL A 451 -14.92 13.99 6.25
C VAL A 451 -14.00 14.15 5.04
N LEU A 452 -14.33 13.55 3.89
CA LEU A 452 -13.53 13.67 2.67
C LEU A 452 -13.36 15.12 2.21
N ALA A 453 -14.46 15.89 2.20
CA ALA A 453 -14.43 17.31 1.85
C ALA A 453 -13.49 18.10 2.79
N ARG A 454 -13.53 17.81 4.10
CA ARG A 454 -12.67 18.46 5.09
C ARG A 454 -11.19 18.09 4.93
N LEU A 455 -10.88 16.82 4.64
CA LEU A 455 -9.53 16.38 4.35
C LEU A 455 -8.99 17.07 3.09
N GLN A 456 -9.81 17.16 2.04
CA GLN A 456 -9.46 17.87 0.81
C GLN A 456 -9.18 19.35 1.05
N GLN A 457 -9.97 20.03 1.90
CA GLN A 457 -9.75 21.45 2.26
C GLN A 457 -8.37 21.69 2.89
N HIS A 458 -7.88 20.72 3.68
CA HIS A 458 -6.58 20.78 4.34
C HIS A 458 -5.44 20.17 3.51
N GLY A 459 -5.72 19.82 2.25
CA GLY A 459 -4.75 19.26 1.31
C GLY A 459 -4.26 17.85 1.67
N ILE A 460 -5.01 17.12 2.49
CA ILE A 460 -4.73 15.72 2.84
C ILE A 460 -5.17 14.81 1.69
N LYS A 461 -4.32 13.85 1.36
CA LYS A 461 -4.56 12.85 0.31
C LYS A 461 -4.60 11.44 0.89
N LEU A 462 -5.62 10.68 0.49
CA LEU A 462 -5.86 9.30 0.88
C LEU A 462 -5.36 8.33 -0.20
N LYS A 463 -4.92 7.15 0.23
CA LYS A 463 -4.59 6.07 -0.72
C LYS A 463 -5.79 5.16 -0.89
N ALA A 464 -6.48 5.27 -2.02
CA ALA A 464 -7.69 4.51 -2.35
C ALA A 464 -7.51 3.00 -2.10
N SER A 465 -6.43 2.40 -2.63
CA SER A 465 -6.13 0.97 -2.53
C SER A 465 -5.96 0.44 -1.09
N LYS A 466 -5.85 1.32 -0.09
CA LYS A 466 -5.72 0.96 1.32
C LYS A 466 -6.95 1.34 2.15
N CYS A 467 -7.80 2.21 1.62
CA CYS A 467 -9.04 2.56 2.26
C CYS A 467 -10.01 1.38 2.17
N LYS A 468 -10.78 1.15 3.23
CA LYS A 468 -11.88 0.18 3.22
C LYS A 468 -13.15 0.94 3.52
N LEU A 469 -14.00 1.10 2.51
CA LEU A 469 -15.19 1.93 2.62
C LEU A 469 -16.45 1.06 2.77
N PHE A 470 -17.46 1.61 3.45
CA PHE A 470 -18.81 1.03 3.55
C PHE A 470 -18.85 -0.42 4.04
N GLN A 471 -18.03 -0.73 5.05
CA GLN A 471 -17.95 -2.06 5.62
C GLN A 471 -18.88 -2.19 6.83
N ARG A 472 -19.51 -3.37 7.00
CA ARG A 472 -20.22 -3.71 8.25
C ARG A 472 -19.28 -4.27 9.33
N GLN A 473 -18.10 -4.71 8.90
CA GLN A 473 -17.04 -5.22 9.75
C GLN A 473 -15.71 -4.66 9.29
N VAL A 474 -14.94 -4.04 10.18
CA VAL A 474 -13.66 -3.44 9.82
C VAL A 474 -12.58 -3.74 10.85
N ARG A 475 -11.34 -3.92 10.38
CA ARG A 475 -10.17 -3.97 11.25
C ARG A 475 -9.74 -2.54 11.55
N TYR A 476 -9.73 -2.16 12.82
CA TYR A 476 -9.31 -0.85 13.28
C TYR A 476 -8.56 -0.97 14.62
N LEU A 477 -7.37 -0.36 14.74
CA LEU A 477 -6.53 -0.36 15.95
C LEU A 477 -6.28 -1.76 16.56
N GLY A 478 -6.09 -2.77 15.70
CA GLY A 478 -5.83 -4.17 16.12
C GLY A 478 -7.08 -4.91 16.62
N ARG A 479 -8.28 -4.37 16.37
CA ARG A 479 -9.55 -5.01 16.72
C ARG A 479 -10.44 -5.14 15.50
N LEU A 480 -11.29 -6.16 15.51
CA LEU A 480 -12.34 -6.34 14.54
C LEU A 480 -13.63 -5.73 15.08
N VAL A 481 -14.04 -4.61 14.49
CA VAL A 481 -15.20 -3.81 14.89
C VAL A 481 -16.41 -4.24 14.05
N THR A 482 -17.54 -4.45 14.70
CA THR A 482 -18.84 -4.75 14.10
C THR A 482 -19.94 -3.93 14.79
N GLU A 483 -21.16 -3.99 14.28
CA GLU A 483 -22.34 -3.39 14.91
C GLU A 483 -22.59 -3.89 16.35
N GLU A 484 -22.29 -5.16 16.62
CA GLU A 484 -22.54 -5.77 17.93
C GLU A 484 -21.50 -5.38 18.98
N GLY A 485 -20.32 -4.90 18.55
CA GLY A 485 -19.20 -4.65 19.42
C GLY A 485 -17.86 -4.86 18.71
N HIS A 486 -16.86 -5.28 19.48
CA HIS A 486 -15.53 -5.51 18.95
C HIS A 486 -14.89 -6.77 19.54
N LYS A 487 -14.05 -7.42 18.75
CA LYS A 487 -13.26 -8.60 19.15
C LYS A 487 -11.80 -8.43 18.72
N LEU A 488 -10.92 -9.30 19.18
CA LEU A 488 -9.55 -9.30 18.69
C LEU A 488 -9.53 -9.80 17.25
N ASP A 489 -8.58 -9.31 16.49
CA ASP A 489 -8.45 -9.75 15.13
C ASP A 489 -7.80 -11.16 15.08
N PRO A 490 -8.38 -12.12 14.34
CA PRO A 490 -7.79 -13.45 14.16
C PRO A 490 -6.34 -13.44 13.67
N ALA A 491 -5.96 -12.48 12.82
CA ALA A 491 -4.58 -12.38 12.34
C ALA A 491 -3.58 -11.96 13.43
N ASP A 492 -4.07 -11.26 14.46
CA ASP A 492 -3.25 -10.87 15.62
C ASP A 492 -3.18 -11.99 16.66
N LEU A 493 -3.96 -13.09 16.50
CA LEU A 493 -3.93 -14.26 17.38
C LEU A 493 -2.83 -15.25 17.04
N GLU A 494 -2.41 -15.35 15.78
CA GLU A 494 -1.34 -16.27 15.35
C GLU A 494 -0.03 -16.05 16.16
N PRO A 495 0.46 -14.81 16.35
CA PRO A 495 1.59 -14.56 17.25
C PRO A 495 1.31 -14.95 18.70
N VAL A 496 0.06 -14.81 19.19
CA VAL A 496 -0.35 -15.18 20.55
C VAL A 496 -0.29 -16.69 20.72
N LEU A 497 -0.76 -17.45 19.73
CA LEU A 497 -0.69 -18.91 19.71
C LEU A 497 0.75 -19.41 19.77
N SER A 498 1.66 -18.75 19.05
CA SER A 498 3.10 -19.06 19.13
C SER A 498 3.73 -18.82 20.51
N LEU A 499 3.07 -18.06 21.39
CA LEU A 499 3.55 -17.89 22.77
C LEU A 499 3.32 -19.13 23.63
N LYS A 500 2.41 -20.04 23.25
CA LYS A 500 2.19 -21.29 23.99
C LYS A 500 3.47 -22.10 24.10
N ASP A 501 4.33 -22.07 23.09
CA ASP A 501 5.56 -22.86 23.08
C ASP A 501 6.74 -22.14 23.75
N LYS A 502 6.57 -20.86 24.15
CA LYS A 502 7.65 -20.08 24.76
C LYS A 502 7.77 -20.35 26.25
N LYS A 503 8.97 -20.74 26.67
CA LYS A 503 9.38 -20.89 28.06
C LYS A 503 10.30 -19.72 28.44
N PRO A 504 9.80 -18.66 29.10
CA PRO A 504 10.66 -17.57 29.54
C PRO A 504 11.69 -18.10 30.53
N SER A 505 12.96 -17.75 30.30
CA SER A 505 14.09 -18.14 31.14
C SER A 505 14.49 -17.04 32.12
N THR A 506 14.08 -15.80 31.83
CA THR A 506 14.42 -14.61 32.61
C THR A 506 13.19 -13.80 33.03
N VAL A 507 13.33 -13.03 34.11
CA VAL A 507 12.33 -12.05 34.57
C VAL A 507 11.98 -11.05 33.47
N GLY A 508 12.95 -10.63 32.65
CA GLY A 508 12.75 -9.70 31.55
C GLY A 508 11.87 -10.28 30.45
N GLU A 509 12.08 -11.54 30.08
CA GLU A 509 11.25 -12.28 29.11
C GLU A 509 9.83 -12.45 29.63
N LEU A 510 9.68 -12.87 30.90
CA LEU A 510 8.37 -13.04 31.53
C LEU A 510 7.61 -11.71 31.61
N ARG A 511 8.29 -10.60 31.97
CA ARG A 511 7.66 -9.27 32.04
C ARG A 511 7.20 -8.77 30.67
N LYS A 512 7.98 -9.02 29.61
CA LYS A 512 7.56 -8.72 28.22
C LYS A 512 6.32 -9.52 27.82
N MET A 513 6.32 -10.81 28.14
CA MET A 513 5.20 -11.70 27.83
C MET A 513 3.92 -11.33 28.60
N LEU A 514 4.02 -11.12 29.92
CA LEU A 514 2.88 -10.68 30.73
C LEU A 514 2.40 -9.28 30.37
N GLY A 515 3.30 -8.38 29.96
CA GLY A 515 2.91 -7.06 29.44
C GLY A 515 2.08 -7.18 28.16
N PHE A 516 2.45 -8.10 27.27
CA PHE A 516 1.70 -8.39 26.05
C PHE A 516 0.34 -9.03 26.34
N ILE A 517 0.27 -10.08 27.17
CA ILE A 517 -1.01 -10.71 27.53
C ILE A 517 -1.89 -9.73 28.32
N GLY A 518 -1.28 -8.90 29.17
CA GLY A 518 -1.96 -7.87 29.96
C GLY A 518 -2.64 -6.79 29.11
N TYR A 519 -2.18 -6.54 27.88
CA TYR A 519 -2.89 -5.67 26.94
C TYR A 519 -4.29 -6.20 26.61
N TYR A 520 -4.47 -7.52 26.60
CA TYR A 520 -5.73 -8.19 26.31
C TYR A 520 -6.51 -8.64 27.56
N ARG A 521 -6.11 -8.19 28.76
CA ARG A 521 -6.70 -8.61 30.03
C ARG A 521 -8.22 -8.43 30.11
N SER A 522 -8.79 -7.46 29.40
CA SER A 522 -10.24 -7.18 29.40
C SER A 522 -11.07 -8.28 28.76
N TYR A 523 -10.46 -9.15 27.94
CA TYR A 523 -11.11 -10.28 27.30
C TYR A 523 -11.00 -11.57 28.13
N ILE A 524 -10.15 -11.58 29.14
CA ILE A 524 -9.87 -12.76 29.97
C ILE A 524 -10.57 -12.57 31.31
N GLN A 525 -11.63 -13.36 31.52
CA GLN A 525 -12.25 -13.43 32.83
C GLN A 525 -11.24 -13.95 33.86
N ASN A 526 -11.22 -13.35 35.06
CA ASN A 526 -10.30 -13.75 36.14
C ASN A 526 -8.81 -13.67 35.80
N PHE A 527 -8.42 -12.74 34.92
CA PHE A 527 -7.02 -12.57 34.53
C PHE A 527 -6.04 -12.47 35.71
N SER A 528 -6.35 -11.62 36.71
CA SER A 528 -5.46 -11.40 37.87
C SER A 528 -5.22 -12.69 38.66
N ALA A 529 -6.28 -13.48 38.89
CA ALA A 529 -6.22 -14.73 39.63
C ALA A 529 -5.46 -15.82 38.86
N ILE A 530 -5.79 -15.99 37.58
CA ILE A 530 -5.12 -16.97 36.72
C ILE A 530 -3.64 -16.63 36.57
N ALA A 531 -3.30 -15.35 36.37
CA ALA A 531 -1.92 -14.90 36.20
C ALA A 531 -1.16 -14.72 37.53
N SER A 532 -1.80 -14.83 38.69
CA SER A 532 -1.19 -14.63 40.01
C SER A 532 0.09 -15.45 40.24
N PRO A 533 0.14 -16.76 39.90
CA PRO A 533 1.36 -17.55 40.02
C PRO A 533 2.50 -17.03 39.14
N LEU A 534 2.19 -16.51 37.95
CA LEU A 534 3.18 -15.89 37.06
C LEU A 534 3.69 -14.55 37.61
N PHE A 535 2.82 -13.77 38.25
CA PHE A 535 3.23 -12.53 38.92
C PHE A 535 4.11 -12.78 40.15
N LYS A 536 3.94 -13.92 40.86
CA LYS A 536 4.83 -14.31 41.97
C LYS A 536 6.28 -14.51 41.52
N LEU A 537 6.49 -15.03 40.31
CA LEU A 537 7.83 -15.15 39.71
C LEU A 537 8.50 -13.79 39.40
N LEU A 538 7.71 -12.71 39.32
CA LEU A 538 8.19 -11.35 39.17
C LEU A 538 8.45 -10.64 40.50
N GLN A 539 8.18 -11.29 41.64
CA GLN A 539 8.47 -10.75 42.96
C GLN A 539 9.83 -11.24 43.45
N LYS A 540 10.54 -10.41 44.22
CA LYS A 540 11.79 -10.81 44.86
C LYS A 540 11.46 -11.76 46.02
N GLU A 541 12.13 -12.90 46.12
CA GLU A 541 12.02 -13.78 47.28
C GLU A 541 12.31 -12.97 48.56
N LYS A 542 11.38 -13.01 49.52
CA LYS A 542 11.49 -12.30 50.81
C LYS A 542 12.59 -12.86 51.75
N GLY A 543 13.53 -13.66 51.25
CA GLY A 543 14.52 -14.39 52.06
C GLY A 543 16.00 -14.19 51.70
N SER A 544 16.38 -13.44 50.67
CA SER A 544 17.82 -13.18 50.40
C SER A 544 18.37 -12.08 51.31
N THR A 545 18.65 -12.45 52.57
CA THR A 545 19.45 -11.70 53.53
C THR A 545 20.91 -11.61 53.06
N GLN A 546 21.17 -10.75 52.08
CA GLN A 546 22.48 -10.10 51.98
C GLN A 546 22.32 -8.65 52.44
N LYS A 547 22.95 -8.33 53.59
CA LYS A 547 22.99 -6.98 54.17
C LYS A 547 23.42 -5.98 53.08
N PRO A 548 22.69 -4.88 52.85
CA PRO A 548 23.10 -3.88 51.87
C PRO A 548 24.40 -3.21 52.34
N SER A 549 25.44 -3.22 51.51
CA SER A 549 26.60 -2.37 51.70
C SER A 549 26.19 -0.90 51.56
N ARG A 550 26.73 -0.04 52.42
CA ARG A 550 26.31 1.36 52.67
C ARG A 550 26.35 2.33 51.46
N ARG A 551 26.58 1.87 50.23
CA ARG A 551 26.73 2.73 49.04
C ARG A 551 25.52 2.80 48.11
N ASN A 552 24.48 1.98 48.31
CA ASN A 552 23.31 1.87 47.40
C ASN A 552 21.96 2.27 48.04
N GLN A 553 21.92 3.29 48.89
CA GLN A 553 20.68 3.76 49.52
C GLN A 553 19.78 4.65 48.63
N ARG A 554 20.12 4.92 47.37
CA ARG A 554 19.39 5.89 46.52
C ARG A 554 18.53 5.31 45.39
N LYS A 555 18.32 4.00 45.29
CA LYS A 555 17.33 3.43 44.36
C LYS A 555 16.50 2.34 45.03
N ASN A 556 15.38 2.72 45.63
CA ASN A 556 14.27 1.82 45.98
C ASN A 556 13.59 1.31 44.70
N ASN A 557 14.28 0.47 43.92
CA ASN A 557 13.62 -0.31 42.88
C ASN A 557 13.18 -1.64 43.50
N HIS A 558 11.90 -1.71 43.88
CA HIS A 558 11.22 -2.92 44.37
C HIS A 558 11.09 -4.04 43.32
N LEU A 559 11.61 -3.86 42.10
CA LEU A 559 11.48 -4.82 41.01
C LEU A 559 12.76 -5.65 40.82
N PRO A 560 12.65 -6.98 40.59
CA PRO A 560 13.80 -7.82 40.26
C PRO A 560 14.43 -7.45 38.91
N ASN A 561 15.74 -7.70 38.81
CA ASN A 561 16.55 -7.42 37.63
C ASN A 561 16.07 -8.27 36.44
N SER A 562 16.02 -7.69 35.24
CA SER A 562 15.54 -8.36 34.02
C SER A 562 16.32 -9.62 33.65
N ASN A 563 17.59 -9.72 34.05
CA ASN A 563 18.45 -10.88 33.75
C ASN A 563 18.37 -12.00 34.81
N GLN A 564 17.58 -11.82 35.87
CA GLN A 564 17.40 -12.85 36.89
C GLN A 564 16.70 -14.07 36.27
N LYS A 565 17.27 -15.27 36.49
CA LYS A 565 16.68 -16.53 36.02
C LYS A 565 15.43 -16.87 36.81
N ILE A 566 14.42 -17.41 36.14
CA ILE A 566 13.17 -17.87 36.75
C ILE A 566 13.07 -19.40 36.72
N ALA A 567 12.54 -19.98 37.79
CA ALA A 567 12.21 -21.40 37.84
C ALA A 567 10.85 -21.61 37.14
N TRP A 568 10.89 -21.87 35.84
CA TRP A 568 9.68 -22.15 35.05
C TRP A 568 9.27 -23.61 35.25
N THR A 569 8.02 -23.85 35.64
CA THR A 569 7.47 -25.17 35.94
C THR A 569 6.35 -25.51 34.97
N GLU A 570 5.90 -26.78 34.95
CA GLU A 570 4.76 -27.19 34.14
C GLU A 570 3.46 -26.49 34.55
N GLU A 571 3.30 -26.14 35.82
CA GLU A 571 2.16 -25.34 36.31
C GLU A 571 2.15 -23.95 35.67
N HIS A 572 3.30 -23.25 35.66
CA HIS A 572 3.43 -21.95 34.99
C HIS A 572 3.15 -22.03 33.49
N GLN A 573 3.60 -23.12 32.86
CA GLN A 573 3.31 -23.38 31.45
C GLN A 573 1.81 -23.64 31.19
N GLY A 574 1.15 -24.42 32.06
CA GLY A 574 -0.28 -24.71 31.97
C GLY A 574 -1.14 -23.46 32.13
N ILE A 575 -0.75 -22.55 33.03
CA ILE A 575 -1.40 -21.24 33.20
C ILE A 575 -1.24 -20.38 31.94
N LEU A 576 -0.04 -20.33 31.38
CA LEU A 576 0.22 -19.58 30.14
C LEU A 576 -0.64 -20.12 28.99
N CYS A 577 -0.68 -21.44 28.80
CA CYS A 577 -1.54 -22.08 27.79
C CYS A 577 -3.01 -21.75 28.02
N SER A 578 -3.48 -21.80 29.27
CA SER A 578 -4.87 -21.49 29.64
C SER A 578 -5.23 -20.03 29.35
N LEU A 579 -4.35 -19.07 29.67
CA LEU A 579 -4.54 -17.65 29.34
C LEU A 579 -4.64 -17.45 27.82
N ILE A 580 -3.81 -18.14 27.04
CA ILE A 580 -3.84 -18.06 25.58
C ILE A 580 -5.10 -18.74 25.03
N ASP A 581 -5.53 -19.85 25.60
CA ASP A 581 -6.76 -20.55 25.20
C ASP A 581 -8.00 -19.68 25.39
N LEU A 582 -8.06 -18.94 26.52
CA LEU A 582 -9.12 -17.96 26.77
C LEU A 582 -9.09 -16.81 25.76
N LEU A 583 -7.89 -16.37 25.33
CA LEU A 583 -7.75 -15.38 24.26
C LEU A 583 -8.16 -15.91 22.88
N THR A 584 -8.16 -17.22 22.65
CA THR A 584 -8.74 -17.80 21.42
C THR A 584 -10.26 -17.95 21.48
N ARG A 585 -10.84 -18.18 22.67
CA ARG A 585 -12.28 -18.36 22.87
C ARG A 585 -12.96 -17.05 23.28
N GLN A 586 -12.89 -16.06 22.38
CA GLN A 586 -13.20 -14.67 22.74
C GLN A 586 -14.70 -14.40 22.84
N PRO A 587 -15.16 -13.72 23.90
CA PRO A 587 -16.46 -13.07 23.89
C PRO A 587 -16.44 -11.80 23.00
N VAL A 588 -17.57 -11.48 22.38
CA VAL A 588 -17.76 -10.18 21.72
C VAL A 588 -17.94 -9.11 22.80
N MET A 589 -17.08 -8.11 22.81
CA MET A 589 -17.19 -6.98 23.74
C MET A 589 -18.15 -5.95 23.15
N ALA A 590 -19.36 -5.88 23.70
CA ALA A 590 -20.37 -4.92 23.27
C ALA A 590 -20.01 -3.49 23.69
N PHE A 591 -20.39 -2.50 22.88
CA PHE A 591 -20.16 -1.09 23.20
C PHE A 591 -20.97 -0.61 24.42
N PRO A 592 -20.49 0.38 25.18
CA PRO A 592 -21.18 0.87 26.36
C PRO A 592 -22.46 1.66 26.02
N ASP A 593 -23.61 1.14 26.42
CA ASP A 593 -24.91 1.80 26.42
C ASP A 593 -25.14 2.62 27.69
N PHE A 594 -24.96 3.94 27.58
CA PHE A 594 -25.21 4.88 28.67
C PHE A 594 -26.69 5.11 29.01
N SER A 595 -27.65 4.64 28.19
CA SER A 595 -29.08 4.78 28.49
C SER A 595 -29.64 3.63 29.34
N LYS A 596 -28.84 2.58 29.58
CA LYS A 596 -29.24 1.40 30.35
C LYS A 596 -28.45 1.33 31.66
N PRO A 597 -29.04 0.74 32.73
CA PRO A 597 -28.31 0.52 33.97
C PRO A 597 -27.17 -0.48 33.74
N TYR A 598 -26.02 -0.21 34.36
CA TYR A 598 -24.89 -1.12 34.38
C TYR A 598 -25.06 -2.09 35.56
N ILE A 599 -24.94 -3.39 35.30
CA ILE A 599 -24.93 -4.42 36.34
C ILE A 599 -23.49 -4.84 36.54
N LEU A 600 -22.93 -4.41 37.67
CA LEU A 600 -21.59 -4.79 38.08
C LEU A 600 -21.69 -6.04 38.94
N HIS A 601 -21.14 -7.15 38.43
CA HIS A 601 -20.95 -8.34 39.24
C HIS A 601 -19.57 -8.27 39.87
N THR A 602 -19.57 -8.21 41.20
CA THR A 602 -18.34 -8.23 42.00
C THR A 602 -18.28 -9.54 42.74
N ASP A 603 -17.25 -10.32 42.49
CA ASP A 603 -16.91 -11.47 43.31
C ASP A 603 -15.51 -11.24 43.87
N ALA A 604 -15.33 -11.47 45.16
CA ALA A 604 -14.09 -11.22 45.86
C ALA A 604 -13.74 -12.43 46.69
N SER A 605 -12.56 -12.99 46.43
CA SER A 605 -11.97 -14.04 47.25
C SER A 605 -10.83 -13.49 48.10
N LEU A 606 -10.39 -14.26 49.09
CA LEU A 606 -9.21 -13.94 49.93
C LEU A 606 -7.93 -13.62 49.13
N TRP A 607 -7.89 -14.01 47.85
CA TRP A 607 -6.71 -13.93 47.01
C TRP A 607 -6.84 -12.91 45.88
N ASP A 608 -8.05 -12.51 45.47
CA ASP A 608 -8.31 -11.61 44.34
C ASP A 608 -9.68 -10.92 44.38
N LEU A 609 -9.80 -9.76 43.71
CA LEU A 609 -11.04 -9.03 43.48
C LEU A 609 -11.41 -9.08 41.98
N GLU A 610 -12.60 -9.58 41.66
CA GLU A 610 -13.14 -9.65 40.31
C GLU A 610 -14.21 -8.57 40.09
N LEU A 611 -14.17 -7.96 38.91
CA LEU A 611 -15.12 -6.99 38.43
C LEU A 611 -15.45 -7.32 36.98
N TYR A 612 -16.68 -7.75 36.71
CA TYR A 612 -17.16 -7.84 35.34
C TYR A 612 -18.54 -7.17 35.23
N SER A 613 -18.68 -6.31 34.23
CA SER A 613 -19.92 -5.60 33.94
C SER A 613 -20.67 -6.37 32.86
N THR A 614 -21.83 -6.91 33.19
CA THR A 614 -22.70 -7.57 32.19
C THR A 614 -23.94 -6.74 31.91
N ARG A 615 -24.67 -7.13 30.87
CA ARG A 615 -26.01 -6.67 30.60
C ARG A 615 -26.92 -7.87 30.42
N SER A 616 -28.10 -7.83 31.02
CA SER A 616 -29.16 -8.78 30.72
C SER A 616 -29.62 -8.58 29.27
N ARG A 617 -29.23 -9.48 28.36
CA ARG A 617 -30.03 -9.76 27.17
C ARG A 617 -31.27 -10.48 27.68
N ARG A 618 -32.35 -9.76 27.95
CA ARG A 618 -33.67 -10.40 28.01
C ARG A 618 -33.92 -10.97 26.62
N GLY A 619 -33.69 -12.27 26.46
CA GLY A 619 -34.20 -13.01 25.33
C GLY A 619 -35.72 -12.93 25.35
N ASN A 620 -36.29 -12.57 24.20
CA ASN A 620 -37.55 -13.16 23.75
C ASN A 620 -37.19 -14.26 22.76
#